data_AF-A0A661LAM6-F1
#
_entry.id   AF-A0A661LAM6-F1
#
_cell.length_a   1.000
_cell.length_b   1.000
_cell.length_c   1.000
_cell.angle_alpha   90.00
_cell.angle_beta   90.00
_cell.angle_gamma   90.00
#
_symmetry.space_group_name_H-M   'P 1'
#
loop_
_entity.id
_entity.type
_entity.pdbx_description
1 polymer ?
#
loop_
_entity_poly.entity_id
_entity_poly.type
_entity_poly.pdbx_seq_one_letter_code
_entity_poly.pdbx_strand_id
1 'polypeptide(L)'
;DDDSEYLGTFNRGSTPELSNQPDTVTLLEQTEVDWREYNGQHLRTLSDNEASWETEEDPDSTPEDPKWANPSSTVANHVGWYFDLPISRERVVVGTMIREGKAIVVSFYPESAPCSSGGYSIVHEIDACTGSRLTKPQFDINEDGVIDEGDLINIGTEENPDLVSPSGIGKPGRLQPPAILRMDKTEMKYFSSSSGTIETVMEKTVKLGITYWREY
;
A
#
# COMPACT_ATOMS: atom_id res chain seq x y z
N ASP A 1 0.42 -33.63 7.08
CA ASP A 1 0.68 -32.41 6.34
C ASP A 1 -0.45 -32.29 5.34
N ASP A 2 -1.49 -31.60 5.78
CA ASP A 2 -2.45 -31.00 4.88
C ASP A 2 -1.77 -29.79 4.21
N ASP A 3 -2.04 -29.59 2.93
CA ASP A 3 -1.50 -28.49 2.14
C ASP A 3 -2.52 -27.36 1.98
N SER A 4 -3.63 -27.39 2.74
CA SER A 4 -4.75 -26.46 2.62
C SER A 4 -4.41 -25.02 3.03
N GLU A 5 -3.34 -24.79 3.81
CA GLU A 5 -2.81 -23.45 4.09
C GLU A 5 -1.88 -22.93 2.99
N TYR A 6 -1.36 -23.82 2.14
CA TYR A 6 -0.51 -23.41 1.02
C TYR A 6 -1.38 -22.90 -0.12
N LEU A 7 -1.23 -21.62 -0.47
CA LEU A 7 -2.07 -20.97 -1.49
C LEU A 7 -1.72 -21.40 -2.94
N GLY A 8 -0.48 -21.84 -3.17
CA GLY A 8 0.03 -22.13 -4.51
C GLY A 8 0.42 -20.89 -5.31
N THR A 9 0.22 -20.94 -6.63
CA THR A 9 0.54 -19.85 -7.57
C THR A 9 -0.70 -19.04 -7.88
N PHE A 10 -0.57 -17.70 -7.84
CA PHE A 10 -1.60 -16.79 -8.32
C PHE A 10 -1.56 -16.63 -9.83
N ASN A 11 -2.66 -16.97 -10.50
CA ASN A 11 -2.85 -16.86 -11.94
C ASN A 11 -4.09 -16.01 -12.21
N ARG A 12 -3.86 -14.81 -12.76
CA ARG A 12 -4.95 -13.85 -13.02
C ARG A 12 -5.91 -14.36 -14.09
N GLY A 13 -7.21 -14.25 -13.80
CA GLY A 13 -8.27 -14.64 -14.73
C GLY A 13 -8.40 -16.14 -14.95
N SER A 14 -7.71 -16.98 -14.17
CA SER A 14 -7.99 -18.41 -14.10
C SER A 14 -9.08 -18.71 -13.08
N THR A 15 -9.63 -19.92 -13.16
CA THR A 15 -10.62 -20.43 -12.21
C THR A 15 -10.17 -21.84 -11.82
N PRO A 16 -9.63 -22.04 -10.60
CA PRO A 16 -9.39 -21.06 -9.54
C PRO A 16 -8.25 -20.08 -9.83
N GLU A 17 -8.26 -18.91 -9.19
CA GLU A 17 -7.17 -17.91 -9.30
C GLU A 17 -5.88 -18.37 -8.60
N LEU A 18 -6.02 -19.18 -7.55
CA LEU A 18 -4.93 -19.72 -6.76
C LEU A 18 -4.81 -21.22 -7.03
N SER A 19 -3.62 -21.69 -7.41
CA SER A 19 -3.44 -23.04 -7.94
C SER A 19 -3.68 -24.17 -6.93
N ASN A 20 -3.72 -23.85 -5.64
CA ASN A 20 -3.92 -24.83 -4.56
C ASN A 20 -5.12 -24.47 -3.66
N GLN A 21 -6.06 -23.66 -4.17
CA GLN A 21 -7.23 -23.22 -3.41
C GLN A 21 -8.50 -23.31 -4.27
N PRO A 22 -9.69 -23.44 -3.67
CA PRO A 22 -10.95 -23.43 -4.40
C PRO A 22 -11.27 -22.04 -4.96
N ASP A 23 -12.22 -21.97 -5.91
CA ASP A 23 -12.65 -20.72 -6.56
C ASP A 23 -13.23 -19.68 -5.59
N THR A 24 -13.62 -20.10 -4.39
CA THR A 24 -14.11 -19.23 -3.30
C THR A 24 -13.00 -18.39 -2.67
N VAL A 25 -11.73 -18.76 -2.86
CA VAL A 25 -10.57 -18.13 -2.25
C VAL A 25 -9.79 -17.38 -3.32
N THR A 26 -9.75 -16.05 -3.21
CA THR A 26 -9.11 -15.17 -4.21
C THR A 26 -8.16 -14.16 -3.55
N LEU A 27 -7.55 -13.29 -4.37
CA LEU A 27 -6.87 -12.09 -3.86
C LEU A 27 -7.74 -10.86 -4.13
N LEU A 28 -7.80 -9.95 -3.16
CA LEU A 28 -8.51 -8.69 -3.31
C LEU A 28 -7.79 -7.79 -4.31
N GLU A 29 -8.45 -7.43 -5.41
CA GLU A 29 -7.92 -6.44 -6.34
C GLU A 29 -8.13 -5.02 -5.80
N GLN A 30 -7.07 -4.22 -5.82
CA GLN A 30 -7.14 -2.77 -5.71
C GLN A 30 -6.82 -2.15 -7.07
N THR A 31 -7.45 -1.01 -7.37
CA THR A 31 -7.31 -0.29 -8.65
C THR A 31 -6.94 1.17 -8.43
N GLU A 32 -6.30 1.79 -9.42
CA GLU A 32 -6.11 3.24 -9.44
C GLU A 32 -7.45 3.91 -9.81
N VAL A 33 -8.01 4.68 -8.89
CA VAL A 33 -9.29 5.40 -9.10
C VAL A 33 -9.06 6.84 -9.54
N ASP A 34 -7.88 7.40 -9.25
CA ASP A 34 -7.51 8.74 -9.67
C ASP A 34 -5.99 8.88 -9.83
N TRP A 35 -5.60 9.62 -10.86
CA TRP A 35 -4.22 10.02 -11.15
C TRP A 35 -4.23 11.49 -11.61
N ARG A 36 -3.62 12.39 -10.84
CA ARG A 36 -3.62 13.82 -11.13
C ARG A 36 -2.33 14.51 -10.75
N GLU A 37 -2.16 15.74 -11.22
CA GLU A 37 -1.12 16.64 -10.76
C GLU A 37 -1.71 17.65 -9.77
N TYR A 38 -1.05 17.84 -8.64
CA TYR A 38 -1.39 18.82 -7.60
C TYR A 38 -0.10 19.44 -7.07
N ASN A 39 -0.02 20.78 -7.05
CA ASN A 39 1.18 21.52 -6.64
C ASN A 39 2.49 21.03 -7.31
N GLY A 40 2.44 20.63 -8.59
CA GLY A 40 3.62 20.15 -9.33
C GLY A 40 4.05 18.73 -8.99
N GLN A 41 3.24 17.98 -8.24
CA GLN A 41 3.48 16.58 -7.88
C GLN A 41 2.37 15.70 -8.41
N HIS A 42 2.72 14.50 -8.88
CA HIS A 42 1.71 13.51 -9.26
C HIS A 42 1.17 12.81 -8.02
N LEU A 43 -0.16 12.78 -7.88
CA LEU A 43 -0.85 12.06 -6.83
C LEU A 43 -1.55 10.84 -7.45
N ARG A 44 -1.40 9.70 -6.78
CA ARG A 44 -2.13 8.47 -7.08
C ARG A 44 -3.12 8.18 -5.97
N THR A 45 -4.32 7.77 -6.33
CA THR A 45 -5.33 7.34 -5.37
C THR A 45 -5.83 5.95 -5.73
N LEU A 46 -5.81 5.06 -4.74
CA LEU A 46 -6.27 3.67 -4.88
C LEU A 46 -7.73 3.53 -4.45
N SER A 47 -8.36 2.45 -4.89
CA SER A 47 -9.67 2.03 -4.40
C SER A 47 -9.66 1.77 -2.89
N ASP A 48 -10.86 1.71 -2.33
CA ASP A 48 -11.18 1.39 -0.95
C ASP A 48 -11.91 0.05 -0.85
N ASN A 49 -11.61 -0.89 -1.76
CA ASN A 49 -12.22 -2.20 -1.73
C ASN A 49 -11.90 -2.88 -0.39
N GLU A 50 -12.93 -3.43 0.25
CA GLU A 50 -12.82 -4.09 1.54
C GLU A 50 -12.55 -5.59 1.39
N ALA A 51 -11.67 -6.12 2.23
CA ALA A 51 -11.35 -7.53 2.26
C ALA A 51 -12.33 -8.31 3.15
N SER A 52 -12.86 -9.41 2.62
CA SER A 52 -13.53 -10.47 3.36
C SER A 52 -12.51 -11.53 3.81
N TRP A 53 -12.36 -11.76 5.12
CA TRP A 53 -11.41 -12.72 5.71
C TRP A 53 -12.15 -13.89 6.38
N GLU A 54 -12.85 -14.70 5.59
CA GLU A 54 -13.59 -15.86 6.11
C GLU A 54 -12.67 -17.07 6.23
N THR A 55 -12.74 -17.75 7.37
CA THR A 55 -11.94 -18.93 7.68
C THR A 55 -12.79 -20.08 8.17
N GLU A 56 -12.32 -21.31 8.01
CA GLU A 56 -12.90 -22.51 8.59
C GLU A 56 -11.90 -23.23 9.50
N GLU A 57 -12.40 -23.98 10.49
CA GLU A 57 -11.54 -24.75 11.39
C GLU A 57 -10.72 -25.75 10.58
N ASP A 58 -9.43 -25.83 10.87
CA ASP A 58 -8.56 -26.84 10.29
C ASP A 58 -8.95 -28.23 10.83
N PRO A 59 -9.32 -29.19 9.97
CA PRO A 59 -9.66 -30.56 10.36
C PRO A 59 -8.56 -31.31 11.12
N ASP A 60 -7.29 -30.94 10.92
CA ASP A 60 -6.13 -31.53 11.57
C ASP A 60 -5.82 -30.86 12.93
N SER A 61 -6.55 -29.81 13.31
CA SER A 61 -6.39 -29.11 14.59
C SER A 61 -6.85 -29.95 15.77
N THR A 62 -5.99 -30.10 16.78
CA THR A 62 -6.30 -30.83 18.02
C THR A 62 -5.97 -29.96 19.25
N PRO A 63 -6.54 -30.25 20.44
CA PRO A 63 -6.19 -29.51 21.66
C PRO A 63 -4.70 -29.55 22.01
N GLU A 64 -4.01 -30.65 21.68
CA GLU A 64 -2.59 -30.86 21.93
C GLU A 64 -1.67 -30.25 20.85
N ASP A 65 -2.20 -30.02 19.64
CA ASP A 65 -1.52 -29.40 18.50
C ASP A 65 -2.50 -28.49 17.74
N PRO A 66 -2.75 -27.27 18.25
CA PRO A 66 -3.68 -26.34 17.63
C PRO A 66 -3.09 -25.79 16.33
N LYS A 67 -3.85 -25.91 15.25
CA LYS A 67 -3.51 -25.35 13.93
C LYS A 67 -4.21 -24.02 13.67
N TRP A 68 -3.71 -23.27 12.70
CA TRP A 68 -4.38 -22.07 12.23
C TRP A 68 -5.58 -22.44 11.35
N ALA A 69 -6.56 -21.56 11.28
CA ALA A 69 -7.74 -21.79 10.47
C ALA A 69 -7.40 -21.73 8.97
N ASN A 70 -8.08 -22.56 8.18
CA ASN A 70 -7.97 -22.57 6.73
C ASN A 70 -8.81 -21.44 6.12
N PRO A 71 -8.49 -20.97 4.90
CA PRO A 71 -9.41 -20.15 4.13
C PRO A 71 -10.76 -20.87 3.96
N SER A 72 -11.87 -20.13 4.04
CA SER A 72 -13.19 -20.76 3.88
C SER A 72 -13.32 -21.37 2.48
N SER A 73 -13.59 -22.67 2.40
CA SER A 73 -13.84 -23.35 1.13
C SER A 73 -15.28 -23.15 0.63
N THR A 74 -16.15 -22.60 1.49
CA THR A 74 -17.60 -22.51 1.25
C THR A 74 -18.13 -21.08 1.10
N VAL A 75 -17.41 -20.08 1.61
CA VAL A 75 -17.79 -18.66 1.54
C VAL A 75 -16.70 -17.89 0.80
N ALA A 76 -17.11 -17.00 -0.11
CA ALA A 76 -16.17 -16.16 -0.85
C ALA A 76 -15.32 -15.30 0.10
N ASN A 77 -14.00 -15.39 -0.04
CA ASN A 77 -13.04 -14.71 0.81
C ASN A 77 -11.77 -14.34 0.05
N HIS A 78 -10.94 -13.56 0.73
CA HIS A 78 -9.63 -13.17 0.25
C HIS A 78 -8.56 -13.70 1.21
N VAL A 79 -7.39 -14.03 0.64
CA VAL A 79 -6.20 -14.46 1.39
C VAL A 79 -5.02 -13.50 1.19
N GLY A 80 -5.30 -12.34 0.60
CA GLY A 80 -4.35 -11.25 0.37
C GLY A 80 -4.96 -10.23 -0.58
N TRP A 81 -4.11 -9.34 -1.09
CA TRP A 81 -4.49 -8.33 -2.06
C TRP A 81 -3.41 -8.14 -3.12
N TYR A 82 -3.81 -7.56 -4.25
CA TYR A 82 -2.87 -7.12 -5.28
C TYR A 82 -3.30 -5.77 -5.85
N PHE A 83 -2.31 -5.02 -6.33
CA PHE A 83 -2.51 -3.81 -7.12
C PHE A 83 -1.64 -3.90 -8.36
N ASP A 84 -2.26 -3.78 -9.53
CA ASP A 84 -1.55 -3.71 -10.79
C ASP A 84 -1.08 -2.30 -11.09
N LEU A 85 0.24 -2.12 -11.16
CA LEU A 85 0.86 -0.84 -11.48
C LEU A 85 0.46 -0.41 -12.91
N PRO A 86 -0.36 0.65 -13.08
CA PRO A 86 -0.98 0.96 -14.36
C PRO A 86 -0.02 1.63 -15.35
N ILE A 87 1.09 2.22 -14.86
CA ILE A 87 2.04 2.91 -15.71
C ILE A 87 2.95 1.89 -16.40
N SER A 88 3.13 2.07 -17.71
CA SER A 88 3.97 1.20 -18.52
C SER A 88 5.39 1.14 -17.97
N ARG A 89 5.91 -0.07 -17.75
CA ARG A 89 7.24 -0.37 -17.20
C ARG A 89 7.44 0.11 -15.76
N GLU A 90 6.37 0.46 -15.07
CA GLU A 90 6.42 0.70 -13.63
C GLU A 90 6.71 -0.61 -12.89
N ARG A 91 7.59 -0.53 -11.90
CA ARG A 91 7.96 -1.67 -11.07
C ARG A 91 8.38 -1.21 -9.69
N VAL A 92 8.17 -2.08 -8.71
CA VAL A 92 8.71 -1.89 -7.35
C VAL A 92 10.25 -1.99 -7.42
N VAL A 93 10.94 -0.96 -6.95
CA VAL A 93 12.42 -0.86 -7.03
C VAL A 93 13.11 -0.87 -5.68
N VAL A 94 12.33 -0.75 -4.60
CA VAL A 94 12.77 -0.78 -3.20
C VAL A 94 11.94 -1.83 -2.48
N GLY A 95 12.53 -2.54 -1.53
CA GLY A 95 11.79 -3.51 -0.72
C GLY A 95 10.65 -2.83 0.05
N THR A 96 9.45 -3.43 0.00
CA THR A 96 8.28 -2.94 0.74
C THR A 96 8.56 -2.93 2.23
N MET A 97 8.14 -1.86 2.91
CA MET A 97 8.24 -1.73 4.36
C MET A 97 6.84 -1.67 4.97
N ILE A 98 6.59 -2.44 6.03
CA ILE A 98 5.34 -2.34 6.81
C ILE A 98 5.60 -1.52 8.07
N ARG A 99 4.80 -0.49 8.30
CA ARG A 99 4.93 0.42 9.45
C ARG A 99 3.56 0.96 9.89
N GLU A 100 3.18 0.68 11.14
CA GLU A 100 1.86 1.01 11.71
C GLU A 100 0.66 0.67 10.82
N GLY A 101 0.61 -0.59 10.38
CA GLY A 101 -0.49 -1.07 9.55
C GLY A 101 -0.49 -0.52 8.12
N LYS A 102 0.54 0.25 7.73
CA LYS A 102 0.69 0.78 6.37
C LYS A 102 1.80 0.05 5.63
N ALA A 103 1.57 -0.28 4.37
CA ALA A 103 2.61 -0.72 3.46
C ALA A 103 3.17 0.49 2.70
N ILE A 104 4.48 0.69 2.84
CA ILE A 104 5.25 1.71 2.12
C ILE A 104 5.87 1.02 0.91
N VAL A 105 5.38 1.36 -0.29
CA VAL A 105 5.82 0.76 -1.55
C VAL A 105 6.39 1.85 -2.44
N VAL A 106 7.64 1.70 -2.88
CA VAL A 106 8.25 2.65 -3.81
C VAL A 106 8.40 2.00 -5.17
N SER A 107 7.59 2.49 -6.11
CA SER A 107 7.69 2.10 -7.51
C SER A 107 8.54 3.10 -8.30
N PHE A 108 8.93 2.70 -9.50
CA PHE A 108 9.61 3.56 -10.45
C PHE A 108 9.18 3.19 -11.87
N TYR A 109 8.91 4.20 -12.67
CA TYR A 109 8.72 4.07 -14.11
C TYR A 109 9.70 4.99 -14.85
N PRO A 110 10.38 4.47 -15.91
CA PRO A 110 11.25 5.29 -16.73
C PRO A 110 10.43 6.24 -17.61
N GLU A 111 10.95 7.43 -17.85
CA GLU A 111 10.37 8.34 -18.84
C GLU A 111 10.58 7.76 -20.26
N SER A 112 9.63 8.01 -21.17
CA SER A 112 9.64 7.40 -22.51
C SER A 112 10.69 8.00 -23.45
N ALA A 113 11.24 9.17 -23.12
CA ALA A 113 12.20 9.88 -23.96
C ALA A 113 13.61 9.23 -23.89
N PRO A 114 14.15 8.72 -25.02
CA PRO A 114 15.39 7.91 -25.05
C PRO A 114 16.68 8.66 -24.66
N CYS A 115 16.63 9.99 -24.55
CA CYS A 115 17.75 10.83 -24.10
C CYS A 115 17.50 11.50 -22.75
N SER A 116 16.36 11.23 -22.11
CA SER A 116 16.16 11.61 -20.71
C SER A 116 16.87 10.59 -19.83
N SER A 117 17.75 11.02 -18.94
CA SER A 117 18.24 10.20 -17.83
C SER A 117 17.19 10.08 -16.71
N GLY A 118 15.92 10.26 -17.08
CA GLY A 118 14.82 10.57 -16.19
C GLY A 118 13.85 9.41 -16.00
N GLY A 119 12.90 9.67 -15.14
CA GLY A 119 11.91 8.72 -14.66
C GLY A 119 11.40 9.23 -13.34
N TYR A 120 10.32 8.64 -12.88
CA TYR A 120 9.66 9.08 -11.67
C TYR A 120 9.44 7.86 -10.79
N SER A 121 9.56 8.10 -9.50
CA SER A 121 9.18 7.16 -8.47
C SER A 121 7.86 7.61 -7.85
N ILE A 122 7.06 6.64 -7.42
CA ILE A 122 5.85 6.91 -6.67
C ILE A 122 6.01 6.24 -5.32
N VAL A 123 5.95 7.04 -4.26
CA VAL A 123 5.96 6.58 -2.88
C VAL A 123 4.51 6.35 -2.48
N HIS A 124 4.13 5.09 -2.31
CA HIS A 124 2.79 4.71 -1.87
C HIS A 124 2.77 4.48 -0.37
N GLU A 125 1.67 4.89 0.25
CA GLU A 125 1.30 4.51 1.60
C GLU A 125 -0.15 4.06 1.61
N ILE A 126 -0.32 2.76 1.78
CA ILE A 126 -1.59 2.04 1.64
C ILE A 126 -1.82 1.18 2.86
N ASP A 127 -3.05 0.77 3.11
CA ASP A 127 -3.36 -0.18 4.17
C ASP A 127 -2.62 -1.51 3.90
N ALA A 128 -1.87 -2.01 4.87
CA ALA A 128 -1.06 -3.22 4.70
C ALA A 128 -1.91 -4.49 4.61
N CYS A 129 -3.10 -4.49 5.21
CA CYS A 129 -3.99 -5.64 5.24
C CYS A 129 -4.84 -5.74 3.97
N THR A 130 -5.31 -4.62 3.42
CA THR A 130 -6.22 -4.61 2.26
C THR A 130 -5.60 -4.05 0.98
N GLY A 131 -4.48 -3.34 1.05
CA GLY A 131 -3.88 -2.61 -0.07
C GLY A 131 -4.64 -1.34 -0.48
N SER A 132 -5.70 -0.98 0.26
CA SER A 132 -6.57 0.13 -0.08
C SER A 132 -5.95 1.49 0.25
N ARG A 133 -6.57 2.56 -0.27
CA ARG A 133 -6.30 3.91 0.23
C ARG A 133 -6.58 4.02 1.74
N LEU A 134 -5.88 4.93 2.40
CA LEU A 134 -6.08 5.22 3.82
C LEU A 134 -7.32 6.09 4.03
N THR A 135 -8.00 5.89 5.16
CA THR A 135 -9.22 6.64 5.52
C THR A 135 -8.93 8.05 6.06
N LYS A 136 -7.66 8.36 6.33
CA LYS A 136 -7.22 9.65 6.87
C LYS A 136 -6.08 10.19 6.01
N PRO A 137 -5.94 11.53 5.89
CA PRO A 137 -4.83 12.13 5.18
C PRO A 137 -3.50 11.68 5.78
N GLN A 138 -2.60 11.28 4.88
CA GLN A 138 -1.30 10.71 5.23
C GLN A 138 -0.12 11.55 4.76
N PHE A 139 -0.25 12.26 3.65
CA PHE A 139 0.78 13.14 3.09
C PHE A 139 0.38 14.61 3.30
N ASP A 140 1.37 15.48 3.51
CA ASP A 140 1.21 16.94 3.39
C ASP A 140 1.34 17.30 1.90
N ILE A 141 0.22 17.42 1.20
CA ILE A 141 0.18 17.68 -0.25
C ILE A 141 0.10 19.17 -0.56
N ASN A 142 -0.38 19.98 0.39
CA ASN A 142 -0.51 21.42 0.24
C ASN A 142 0.76 22.19 0.67
N GLU A 143 1.73 21.48 1.28
CA GLU A 143 3.03 21.97 1.75
C GLU A 143 2.95 23.04 2.85
N ASP A 144 1.91 23.01 3.69
CA ASP A 144 1.74 23.93 4.82
C ASP A 144 2.37 23.44 6.14
N GLY A 145 2.89 22.20 6.15
CA GLY A 145 3.52 21.56 7.31
C GLY A 145 2.53 20.90 8.29
N VAL A 146 1.25 20.84 7.95
CA VAL A 146 0.17 20.25 8.75
C VAL A 146 -0.55 19.20 7.90
N ILE A 147 -0.79 18.02 8.47
CA ILE A 147 -1.50 16.95 7.78
C ILE A 147 -2.94 16.86 8.30
N ASP A 148 -3.87 17.44 7.53
CA ASP A 148 -5.28 17.57 7.88
C ASP A 148 -6.24 17.43 6.69
N GLU A 149 -7.49 17.88 6.84
CA GLU A 149 -8.52 17.77 5.80
C GLU A 149 -8.17 18.55 4.52
N GLY A 150 -7.27 19.54 4.60
CA GLY A 150 -6.72 20.26 3.46
C GLY A 150 -5.83 19.39 2.56
N ASP A 151 -5.42 18.22 3.02
CA ASP A 151 -4.64 17.25 2.25
C ASP A 151 -5.47 16.16 1.57
N LEU A 152 -6.79 16.29 1.62
CA LEU A 152 -7.70 15.44 0.87
C LEU A 152 -7.89 15.99 -0.54
N ILE A 153 -8.07 15.09 -1.51
CA ILE A 153 -8.44 15.45 -2.87
C ILE A 153 -9.90 15.09 -3.14
N ASN A 154 -10.59 15.92 -3.92
CA ASN A 154 -11.94 15.59 -4.38
C ASN A 154 -11.86 14.72 -5.65
N ILE A 155 -12.31 13.47 -5.57
CA ILE A 155 -12.45 12.56 -6.72
C ILE A 155 -13.90 12.46 -7.23
N GLY A 156 -14.85 13.10 -6.53
CA GLY A 156 -16.24 13.22 -6.93
C GLY A 156 -16.50 14.41 -7.87
N THR A 157 -17.75 14.87 -7.91
CA THR A 157 -18.13 16.09 -8.67
C THR A 157 -18.19 17.31 -7.74
N GLU A 158 -18.42 18.50 -8.30
CA GLU A 158 -18.63 19.71 -7.49
C GLU A 158 -19.93 19.62 -6.67
N GLU A 159 -20.98 19.00 -7.23
CA GLU A 159 -22.28 18.84 -6.59
C GLU A 159 -22.33 17.67 -5.59
N ASN A 160 -21.48 16.67 -5.76
CA ASN A 160 -21.33 15.53 -4.85
C ASN A 160 -19.83 15.25 -4.61
N PRO A 161 -19.18 16.02 -3.73
CA PRO A 161 -17.76 15.87 -3.46
C PRO A 161 -17.48 14.56 -2.73
N ASP A 162 -16.40 13.91 -3.13
CA ASP A 162 -15.85 12.72 -2.48
C ASP A 162 -14.39 13.01 -2.12
N LEU A 163 -14.17 13.38 -0.85
CA LEU A 163 -12.86 13.78 -0.33
C LEU A 163 -12.11 12.55 0.18
N VAL A 164 -11.00 12.25 -0.47
CA VAL A 164 -10.21 11.04 -0.21
C VAL A 164 -8.73 11.35 -0.01
N SER A 165 -8.05 10.51 0.77
CA SER A 165 -6.60 10.63 0.93
C SER A 165 -5.90 10.08 -0.31
N PRO A 166 -4.96 10.82 -0.92
CA PRO A 166 -4.07 10.24 -1.92
C PRO A 166 -3.26 9.11 -1.29
N SER A 167 -3.04 8.05 -2.07
CA SER A 167 -2.35 6.83 -1.66
C SER A 167 -0.92 6.77 -2.14
N GLY A 168 -0.51 7.66 -3.05
CA GLY A 168 0.88 7.78 -3.47
C GLY A 168 1.24 9.16 -3.98
N ILE A 169 2.52 9.50 -3.83
CA ILE A 169 3.11 10.79 -4.21
C ILE A 169 4.31 10.58 -5.14
N GLY A 170 4.30 11.27 -6.28
CA GLY A 170 5.32 11.20 -7.30
C GLY A 170 6.53 12.06 -6.95
N LYS A 171 7.73 11.53 -7.19
CA LYS A 171 9.01 12.22 -7.00
C LYS A 171 9.94 11.96 -8.20
N PRO A 172 10.78 12.94 -8.57
CA PRO A 172 11.69 12.80 -9.69
C PRO A 172 12.82 11.82 -9.39
N GLY A 173 13.18 11.04 -10.41
CA GLY A 173 14.26 10.06 -10.37
C GLY A 173 13.89 8.77 -9.64
N ARG A 174 14.84 7.83 -9.62
CA ARG A 174 14.70 6.56 -8.93
C ARG A 174 15.09 6.72 -7.47
N LEU A 175 14.10 6.62 -6.57
CA LEU A 175 14.33 6.70 -5.14
C LEU A 175 15.00 5.43 -4.59
N GLN A 176 15.91 5.63 -3.63
CA GLN A 176 16.50 4.59 -2.79
C GLN A 176 15.67 4.38 -1.51
N PRO A 177 15.89 3.31 -0.71
CA PRO A 177 15.20 3.16 0.58
C PRO A 177 15.30 4.44 1.44
N PRO A 178 14.20 4.87 2.10
CA PRO A 178 14.20 6.12 2.84
C PRO A 178 14.99 6.02 4.14
N ALA A 179 15.61 7.13 4.54
CA ALA A 179 15.90 7.41 5.93
C ALA A 179 14.69 8.10 6.57
N ILE A 180 14.18 7.54 7.66
CA ILE A 180 12.96 8.00 8.32
C ILE A 180 13.33 8.81 9.57
N LEU A 181 12.96 10.08 9.58
CA LEU A 181 13.13 10.97 10.73
C LEU A 181 11.78 11.29 11.36
N ARG A 182 11.63 10.92 12.62
CA ARG A 182 10.44 11.24 13.39
C ARG A 182 10.57 12.62 14.03
N MET A 183 9.53 13.43 13.91
CA MET A 183 9.35 14.70 14.62
C MET A 183 8.13 14.58 15.55
N ASP A 184 7.74 15.68 16.22
CA ASP A 184 6.68 15.65 17.23
C ASP A 184 5.34 15.10 16.69
N LYS A 185 4.82 15.70 15.62
CA LYS A 185 3.50 15.36 15.04
C LYS A 185 3.58 14.78 13.62
N THR A 186 4.73 14.88 12.99
CA THR A 186 4.98 14.45 11.62
C THR A 186 6.19 13.53 11.57
N GLU A 187 6.30 12.77 10.48
CA GLU A 187 7.46 11.97 10.13
C GLU A 187 7.94 12.45 8.75
N MET A 188 9.24 12.46 8.54
CA MET A 188 9.88 12.92 7.31
C MET A 188 10.71 11.79 6.73
N LYS A 189 10.38 11.40 5.50
CA LYS A 189 11.16 10.41 4.75
C LYS A 189 12.10 11.13 3.81
N TYR A 190 13.39 10.83 3.93
CA TYR A 190 14.44 11.34 3.05
C TYR A 190 14.87 10.23 2.09
N PHE A 191 14.77 10.51 0.80
CA PHE A 191 15.13 9.58 -0.26
C PHE A 191 16.30 10.12 -1.07
N SER A 192 17.38 9.34 -1.18
CA SER A 192 18.38 9.62 -2.20
C SER A 192 17.78 9.31 -3.57
N SER A 193 17.83 10.27 -4.50
CA SER A 193 17.33 10.08 -5.87
C SER A 193 18.46 9.99 -6.90
N SER A 194 18.21 9.26 -7.98
CA SER A 194 19.11 9.21 -9.14
C SER A 194 19.20 10.55 -9.90
N SER A 195 18.33 11.52 -9.59
CA SER A 195 18.44 12.91 -10.08
C SER A 195 19.59 13.69 -9.45
N GLY A 196 20.26 13.13 -8.43
CA GLY A 196 21.30 13.81 -7.67
C GLY A 196 20.76 14.73 -6.56
N THR A 197 19.46 14.68 -6.29
CA THR A 197 18.80 15.41 -5.19
C THR A 197 18.36 14.46 -4.08
N ILE A 198 18.09 15.03 -2.91
CA ILE A 198 17.38 14.35 -1.82
C ILE A 198 15.92 14.77 -1.93
N GLU A 199 15.06 13.81 -2.20
CA GLU A 199 13.62 14.01 -2.20
C GLU A 199 13.07 13.77 -0.80
N THR A 200 12.07 14.56 -0.42
CA THR A 200 11.44 14.45 0.89
C THR A 200 9.94 14.23 0.76
N VAL A 201 9.41 13.42 1.67
CA VAL A 201 7.97 13.21 1.83
C VAL A 201 7.65 13.41 3.30
N MET A 202 6.83 14.41 3.60
CA MET A 202 6.27 14.61 4.93
C MET A 202 5.01 13.77 5.07
N GLU A 203 4.92 13.06 6.18
CA GLU A 203 3.82 12.17 6.46
C GLU A 203 3.37 12.26 7.92
N LYS A 204 2.23 11.65 8.24
CA LYS A 204 1.73 11.59 9.60
C LYS A 204 2.61 10.69 10.47
N THR A 205 3.00 11.19 11.65
CA THR A 205 3.85 10.44 12.58
C THR A 205 3.17 9.17 13.10
N VAL A 206 3.99 8.16 13.36
CA VAL A 206 3.57 6.94 14.04
C VAL A 206 3.20 7.21 15.51
N LYS A 207 2.14 6.55 16.00
CA LYS A 207 1.71 6.57 17.40
C LYS A 207 2.37 5.45 18.19
N LEU A 208 3.66 5.63 18.47
CA LEU A 208 4.35 4.73 19.39
C LEU A 208 3.90 4.97 20.84
N GLY A 209 3.40 3.91 21.48
CA GLY A 209 3.32 3.86 22.94
C GLY A 209 4.72 3.82 23.57
N ILE A 210 4.85 4.33 24.80
CA ILE A 210 6.09 4.19 25.57
C ILE A 210 6.06 2.81 26.22
N THR A 211 6.92 1.90 25.77
CA THR A 211 7.21 0.66 26.50
C THR A 211 8.49 0.89 27.30
N TYR A 212 8.36 1.01 28.62
CA TYR A 212 9.49 1.00 29.55
C TYR A 212 9.59 -0.39 30.18
N TRP A 213 10.80 -0.93 30.29
CA TRP A 213 11.06 -2.03 31.23
C TRP A 213 11.50 -1.41 32.56
N ARG A 214 10.92 -1.88 33.66
CA ARG A 214 11.44 -1.64 35.01
C ARG A 214 12.35 -2.82 35.34
N GLU A 215 13.64 -2.55 35.53
CA GLU A 215 14.49 -3.45 36.30
C GLU A 215 14.17 -3.26 37.79
N TYR A 216 13.97 -4.38 38.49
CA TYR A 216 13.83 -4.44 39.95
C TYR A 216 15.18 -4.79 40.59
#